data_AF-A0A8T0JXD4-F1
#
_entry.id   AF-A0A8T0JXD4-F1
#
_cell.length_a   1.000
_cell.length_b   1.000
_cell.length_c   1.000
_cell.angle_alpha   90.00
_cell.angle_beta   90.00
_cell.angle_gamma   90.00
#
_symmetry.space_group_name_H-M   'P 1'
#
loop_
_entity.id
_entity.type
_entity.pdbx_description
1 polymer ?
#
loop_
_entity_poly.entity_id
_entity_poly.type
_entity_poly.pdbx_seq_one_letter_code
_entity_poly.pdbx_strand_id
1 'polypeptide(L)'
;MVLLVALALLLGLFLAVLLFNPRHRKSGHKGKAQTSLNNDKVYDVTSYVEEHPGGDAILAHAGDDSTEGFFGPQHATRVFDMIEDFYIGDLEQ
;
A
#
# COMPACT_ATOMS: atom_id res chain seq x y z
N MET A 1 -19.63 23.93 -38.33
CA MET A 1 -20.49 23.63 -37.16
C MET A 1 -20.42 22.16 -36.77
N VAL A 2 -20.66 21.21 -37.69
CA VAL A 2 -20.61 19.76 -37.41
C VAL A 2 -19.24 19.29 -36.87
N LEU A 3 -18.13 19.79 -37.43
CA LEU A 3 -16.78 19.42 -36.98
C LEU A 3 -16.45 19.89 -35.55
N LEU A 4 -16.96 21.06 -35.14
CA LEU A 4 -16.75 21.61 -33.80
C LEU A 4 -17.52 20.81 -32.75
N VAL A 5 -18.73 20.35 -33.08
CA VAL A 5 -19.54 19.50 -32.21
C VAL A 5 -18.88 18.12 -32.04
N ALA A 6 -18.35 17.53 -33.11
CA ALA A 6 -17.66 16.25 -33.05
C ALA A 6 -16.40 16.31 -32.15
N LEU A 7 -15.60 17.38 -32.26
CA LEU A 7 -14.43 17.57 -31.41
C LEU A 7 -14.78 17.78 -29.93
N ALA A 8 -15.85 18.52 -29.64
CA ALA A 8 -16.31 18.73 -28.26
C ALA A 8 -16.79 17.41 -27.61
N LEU A 9 -17.48 16.55 -28.37
CA LEU A 9 -17.93 15.25 -27.88
C LEU A 9 -16.76 14.28 -27.66
N LEU A 10 -15.78 14.26 -28.56
CA LEU A 10 -14.57 13.42 -28.41
C LEU A 10 -13.71 13.85 -27.22
N LEU A 11 -13.51 15.17 -27.04
CA LEU A 11 -12.77 15.70 -25.90
C LEU A 11 -13.50 15.44 -24.57
N GLY A 12 -14.83 15.59 -24.57
CA GLY A 12 -15.67 15.30 -23.40
C GLY A 12 -15.63 13.82 -23.01
N LEU A 13 -15.70 12.92 -24.00
CA LEU A 13 -15.57 11.47 -23.75
C LEU A 13 -14.17 11.11 -23.27
N PHE A 14 -13.12 11.71 -23.82
CA PHE A 14 -11.75 11.49 -23.40
C PHE A 14 -11.49 11.99 -21.96
N LEU A 15 -11.96 13.18 -21.61
CA LEU A 15 -11.89 13.71 -20.24
C LEU A 15 -12.73 12.89 -19.26
N ALA A 16 -13.90 12.41 -19.69
CA ALA A 16 -14.71 11.51 -18.88
C ALA A 16 -13.98 10.18 -18.63
N VAL A 17 -13.34 9.58 -19.64
CA VAL A 17 -12.54 8.36 -19.44
C VAL A 17 -11.35 8.60 -18.50
N LEU A 18 -10.70 9.77 -18.55
CA LEU A 18 -9.61 10.10 -17.64
C LEU A 18 -10.06 10.38 -16.20
N LEU A 19 -11.23 11.00 -16.00
CA LEU A 19 -11.78 11.30 -14.68
C LEU A 19 -12.52 10.11 -14.05
N PHE A 20 -13.15 9.28 -14.87
CA PHE A 20 -13.99 8.17 -14.45
C PHE A 20 -13.33 6.80 -14.58
N ASN A 21 -12.05 6.73 -14.97
CA ASN A 21 -11.28 5.49 -14.83
C ASN A 21 -11.12 5.21 -13.33
N PRO A 22 -11.97 4.35 -12.74
CA PRO A 22 -11.89 4.10 -11.32
C PRO A 22 -10.62 3.27 -11.16
N ARG A 23 -9.60 3.80 -10.47
CA ARG A 23 -8.57 2.95 -9.87
C ARG A 23 -9.22 2.14 -8.75
N HIS A 24 -10.07 1.19 -9.13
CA HIS A 24 -10.61 0.22 -8.21
C HIS A 24 -9.57 -0.89 -8.08
N ARG A 25 -8.52 -0.65 -7.30
CA ARG A 25 -7.78 -1.74 -6.66
C ARG A 25 -8.46 -2.00 -5.33
N LYS A 26 -9.41 -2.93 -5.33
CA LYS A 26 -9.72 -3.67 -4.11
C LYS A 26 -8.71 -4.80 -4.04
N SER A 27 -7.54 -4.53 -3.47
CA SER A 27 -6.67 -5.60 -2.99
C SER A 27 -7.22 -6.06 -1.64
N GLY A 28 -8.32 -6.81 -1.66
CA GLY A 28 -8.80 -7.51 -0.48
C GLY A 28 -7.92 -8.71 -0.22
N HIS A 29 -6.64 -8.50 0.12
CA HIS A 29 -5.79 -9.58 0.61
C HIS A 29 -6.13 -9.79 2.08
N LYS A 30 -6.99 -10.79 2.34
CA LYS A 30 -7.11 -11.45 3.65
C LYS A 30 -5.87 -12.30 3.95
N GLY A 31 -4.68 -11.79 3.61
CA GLY A 31 -3.40 -12.40 3.91
C GLY A 31 -2.96 -11.92 5.27
N LYS A 32 -2.49 -12.84 6.12
CA LYS A 32 -1.75 -12.51 7.33
C LYS A 32 -0.52 -11.70 6.89
N ALA A 33 -0.51 -10.40 7.17
CA ALA A 33 0.61 -9.52 6.86
C ALA A 33 1.57 -9.57 8.06
N GLN A 34 2.33 -10.66 8.13
CA GLN A 34 3.41 -10.80 9.09
C GLN A 34 4.69 -10.35 8.41
N THR A 35 5.56 -9.65 9.11
CA THR A 35 6.88 -9.35 8.56
C THR A 35 7.96 -9.42 9.63
N SER A 36 9.14 -9.88 9.23
CA SER A 36 10.32 -9.79 10.05
C SER A 36 10.99 -8.44 9.84
N LEU A 37 11.42 -7.82 10.94
CA LEU A 37 12.29 -6.66 10.92
C LEU A 37 13.51 -6.97 11.80
N ASN A 38 14.64 -6.36 11.42
CA ASN A 38 15.95 -6.44 12.07
C ASN A 38 15.95 -6.93 13.54
N ASN A 39 16.87 -7.84 13.86
CA ASN A 39 16.97 -8.61 15.13
C ASN A 39 15.95 -9.74 15.29
N ASP A 40 15.61 -10.43 14.20
CA ASP A 40 14.71 -11.58 14.22
C ASP A 40 13.33 -11.27 14.80
N LYS A 41 12.86 -10.02 14.76
CA LYS A 41 11.58 -9.62 15.36
C LYS A 41 10.45 -9.74 14.36
N VAL A 42 9.37 -10.39 14.76
CA VAL A 42 8.19 -10.61 13.93
C VAL A 42 7.05 -9.70 14.37
N TYR A 43 6.44 -9.03 13.40
CA TYR A 43 5.33 -8.09 13.59
C TYR A 43 4.11 -8.52 12.78
N ASP A 44 2.92 -8.52 13.39
CA ASP A 44 1.64 -8.74 12.71
C ASP A 44 0.94 -7.40 12.44
N VAL A 45 1.13 -6.89 11.22
CA VAL A 45 0.52 -5.64 10.77
C VAL A 45 -0.81 -5.85 10.03
N THR A 46 -1.41 -7.04 10.12
CA THR A 46 -2.65 -7.39 9.39
C THR A 46 -3.78 -6.38 9.64
N SER A 47 -3.92 -5.87 10.88
CA SER A 47 -4.94 -4.88 11.23
C SER A 47 -4.65 -3.49 10.65
N TYR A 48 -3.40 -3.19 10.29
CA TYR A 48 -2.97 -1.87 9.81
C TYR A 48 -2.90 -1.76 8.29
N VAL A 49 -3.01 -2.88 7.55
CA VAL A 49 -2.86 -2.92 6.07
C VAL A 49 -3.73 -1.87 5.36
N GLU A 50 -5.00 -1.74 5.76
CA GLU A 50 -5.94 -0.80 5.13
C GLU A 50 -5.69 0.66 5.52
N GLU A 51 -4.99 0.89 6.63
CA GLU A 51 -4.65 2.21 7.15
C GLU A 51 -3.27 2.70 6.70
N HIS A 52 -2.48 1.81 6.07
CA HIS A 52 -1.13 2.10 5.65
C HIS A 52 -1.10 3.19 4.54
N PRO A 53 -0.45 4.34 4.77
CA PRO A 53 -0.40 5.43 3.79
C PRO A 53 0.26 5.06 2.45
N GLY A 54 1.15 4.07 2.45
CA GLY A 54 1.78 3.53 1.23
C GLY A 54 0.91 2.51 0.48
N GLY A 55 -0.32 2.24 0.96
CA GLY A 55 -1.24 1.26 0.37
C GLY A 55 -0.66 -0.15 0.32
N ASP A 56 -0.90 -0.86 -0.80
CA ASP A 56 -0.47 -2.25 -1.04
C ASP A 56 1.05 -2.48 -0.88
N ALA A 57 1.87 -1.42 -0.82
CA ALA A 57 3.32 -1.55 -0.61
C ALA A 57 3.68 -2.27 0.70
N ILE A 58 2.82 -2.21 1.72
CA ILE A 58 2.99 -2.97 2.98
C ILE A 58 3.00 -4.50 2.78
N LEU A 59 2.42 -4.98 1.68
CA LEU A 59 2.33 -6.40 1.37
C LEU A 59 3.49 -6.92 0.51
N ALA A 60 4.40 -6.04 0.06
CA ALA A 60 5.47 -6.40 -0.89
C ALA A 60 6.38 -7.54 -0.38
N HIS A 61 6.59 -7.60 0.93
CA HIS A 61 7.43 -8.58 1.63
C HIS A 61 6.68 -9.25 2.80
N ALA A 62 5.35 -9.36 2.69
CA ALA A 62 4.55 -10.07 3.69
C ALA A 62 4.96 -11.55 3.74
N GLY A 63 5.26 -12.05 4.94
CA GLY A 63 5.79 -13.38 5.21
C GLY A 63 7.32 -13.47 5.12
N ASP A 64 8.01 -12.36 4.86
CA ASP A 64 9.47 -12.30 4.69
C ASP A 64 10.06 -11.09 5.46
N ASP A 65 11.37 -10.91 5.33
CA ASP A 65 12.11 -9.75 5.83
C ASP A 65 11.71 -8.48 5.06
N SER A 66 11.09 -7.53 5.77
CA SER A 66 10.77 -6.20 5.23
C SER A 66 11.73 -5.11 5.70
N THR A 67 12.88 -5.45 6.29
CA THR A 67 13.81 -4.47 6.90
C THR A 67 14.15 -3.33 5.94
N GLU A 68 14.58 -3.64 4.72
CA GLU A 68 14.93 -2.60 3.73
C GLU A 68 13.73 -1.71 3.38
N GLY A 69 12.55 -2.31 3.17
CA GLY A 69 11.31 -1.59 2.85
C GLY A 69 10.78 -0.76 4.03
N PHE A 70 11.04 -1.16 5.27
CA PHE A 70 10.60 -0.46 6.45
C PHE A 70 11.55 0.70 6.83
N PHE A 71 12.86 0.52 6.74
CA PHE A 71 13.85 1.57 7.06
C PHE A 71 14.15 2.53 5.89
N GLY A 72 13.40 2.44 4.78
CA GLY A 72 13.53 3.36 3.66
C GLY A 72 13.13 4.80 3.97
N PRO A 73 13.49 5.77 3.10
CA PRO A 73 13.26 7.21 3.31
C PRO A 73 11.78 7.61 3.37
N GLN A 74 10.85 6.71 3.04
CA GLN A 74 9.41 6.91 3.09
C GLN A 74 8.83 6.97 4.51
N HIS A 75 9.49 6.37 5.51
CA HIS A 75 9.00 6.33 6.88
C HIS A 75 9.67 7.38 7.76
N ALA A 76 8.86 8.15 8.49
CA ALA A 76 9.35 9.09 9.50
C ALA A 76 9.74 8.35 10.77
N THR A 77 10.64 8.93 11.59
CA THR A 77 11.16 8.29 12.81
C THR A 77 10.06 7.83 13.78
N ARG A 78 8.94 8.58 13.86
CA ARG A 78 7.78 8.24 14.69
C ARG A 78 7.12 6.89 14.34
N VAL A 79 7.34 6.37 13.13
CA VAL A 79 6.79 5.07 12.69
C VAL A 79 7.51 3.93 13.41
N PHE A 80 8.76 4.12 13.83
CA PHE A 80 9.53 3.14 14.60
C PHE A 80 8.98 2.94 16.01
N ASP A 81 8.31 3.94 16.58
CA ASP A 81 7.63 3.77 17.87
C ASP A 81 6.28 3.05 17.70
N MET A 82 5.61 3.25 16.56
CA MET A 82 4.30 2.65 16.28
C MET A 82 4.38 1.15 16.00
N ILE A 83 5.49 0.67 15.44
CA ILE A 83 5.58 -0.75 15.05
C ILE A 83 5.62 -1.69 16.25
N GLU A 84 6.06 -1.21 17.41
CA GLU A 84 6.09 -1.97 18.66
C GLU A 84 4.71 -2.50 19.06
N ASP A 85 3.62 -1.79 18.73
CA ASP A 85 2.24 -2.23 19.01
C ASP A 85 1.84 -3.49 18.21
N PHE A 86 2.57 -3.81 17.13
CA PHE A 86 2.32 -4.96 16.26
C PHE A 86 3.29 -6.12 16.52
N TYR A 87 4.20 -6.01 17.49
CA TYR A 87 5.17 -7.04 17.80
C TYR A 87 4.49 -8.31 18.33
N ILE A 88 4.84 -9.47 17.77
CA ILE A 88 4.27 -10.77 18.17
C ILE A 88 5.30 -11.77 18.70
N GLY A 89 6.60 -11.50 18.56
CA GLY A 89 7.66 -12.36 19.07
C GLY A 89 8.93 -12.31 18.23
N ASP A 90 9.91 -13.11 18.63
CA ASP A 90 11.15 -13.30 17.87
C ASP A 90 11.02 -14.57 16.99
N LEU A 91 11.71 -14.60 15.85
CA LEU A 91 11.81 -15.74 14.95
C LEU A 91 12.68 -16.82 15.63
N GLU A 92 12.10 -17.99 15.86
CA GLU A 92 12.88 -19.13 16.36
C GLU A 92 13.80 -19.65 15.23
N GLN A 93 15.10 -19.68 15.50
CA GLN A 93 16.13 -20.23 14.59
C GLN A 93 16.20 -21.76 14.64
#